data_AF-A0A9D2CF76-F1
#
_entry.id   AF-A0A9D2CF76-F1
#
_cell.length_a   1.000
_cell.length_b   1.000
_cell.length_c   1.000
_cell.angle_alpha   90.00
_cell.angle_beta   90.00
_cell.angle_gamma   90.00
#
_symmetry.space_group_name_H-M   'P 1'
#
loop_
_entity.id
_entity.type
_entity.pdbx_description
1 polymer ?
#
loop_
_entity_poly.entity_id
_entity_poly.type
_entity_poly.pdbx_seq_one_letter_code
_entity_poly.pdbx_strand_id
1 'polypeptide(L)'
;MRKNKEKYGSGGFSATILRKRLFAALLAIAFLFLFIFARFFYIQVIRSDEMRYRALDQWTREIPVVAERGEILDRNGTVLAGNVTSYTVFVRPNAVKDKAHTADVLSEIFGNDREELYRELTTSKVSELTVAKHVEKSLADRLGEYDLPGVYYARDNTRTYPYSDML
;
A
#
# COMPACT_ATOMS: atom_id res chain seq x y z
N MET A 1 -55.92 22.93 -66.42
CA MET A 1 -54.88 22.01 -65.89
C MET A 1 -54.25 22.65 -64.64
N ARG A 2 -54.24 21.90 -63.54
CA ARG A 2 -53.97 22.35 -62.16
C ARG A 2 -52.50 22.75 -61.96
N LYS A 3 -52.25 23.96 -61.41
CA LYS A 3 -51.00 24.29 -60.69
C LYS A 3 -51.17 23.82 -59.25
N ASN A 4 -50.36 22.84 -58.83
CA ASN A 4 -50.23 22.44 -57.43
C ASN A 4 -48.79 22.76 -57.02
N LYS A 5 -48.57 23.93 -56.39
CA LYS A 5 -47.31 24.25 -55.72
C LYS A 5 -47.46 23.94 -54.23
N GLU A 6 -46.81 22.86 -53.85
CA GLU A 6 -46.04 22.68 -52.61
C GLU A 6 -46.59 23.37 -51.35
N LYS A 7 -47.39 22.62 -50.60
CA LYS A 7 -47.47 22.73 -49.15
C LYS A 7 -46.28 21.99 -48.55
N TYR A 8 -45.20 22.70 -48.26
CA TYR A 8 -44.27 22.29 -47.21
C TYR A 8 -44.19 23.43 -46.18
N GLY A 9 -44.99 23.30 -45.13
CA GLY A 9 -44.92 24.18 -43.97
C GLY A 9 -43.62 23.91 -43.20
N SER A 10 -42.61 24.73 -43.46
CA SER A 10 -41.42 24.80 -42.60
C SER A 10 -41.78 25.60 -41.34
N GLY A 11 -42.08 24.90 -40.26
CA GLY A 11 -42.13 25.48 -38.91
C GLY A 11 -40.72 25.88 -38.47
N GLY A 12 -40.20 26.98 -39.00
CA GLY A 12 -38.90 27.52 -38.65
C GLY A 12 -38.95 28.12 -37.24
N PHE A 13 -38.29 27.48 -36.27
CA PHE A 13 -38.06 28.08 -34.97
C PHE A 13 -37.27 29.39 -35.15
N SER A 14 -37.80 30.51 -34.66
CA SER A 14 -37.11 31.79 -34.71
C SER A 14 -35.75 31.69 -34.02
N ALA A 15 -34.68 32.08 -34.73
CA ALA A 15 -33.29 31.95 -34.27
C ALA A 15 -33.04 32.63 -32.90
N THR A 16 -33.83 33.64 -32.56
CA THR A 16 -33.78 34.33 -31.26
C THR A 16 -34.32 33.48 -30.11
N ILE A 17 -35.35 32.67 -30.36
CA ILE A 17 -35.93 31.73 -29.38
C ILE A 17 -34.94 30.58 -29.12
N LEU A 18 -34.29 30.08 -30.17
CA LEU A 18 -33.26 29.04 -30.06
C LEU A 18 -32.05 29.54 -29.26
N ARG A 19 -31.54 30.75 -29.55
CA ARG A 19 -30.43 31.36 -28.79
C ARG A 19 -30.77 31.56 -27.31
N LYS A 20 -31.99 32.00 -26.98
CA LYS A 20 -32.45 32.14 -25.59
C LYS A 20 -32.50 30.80 -24.85
N ARG A 21 -32.98 29.73 -25.51
CA ARG A 21 -33.01 28.38 -24.93
C ARG A 21 -31.61 27.82 -24.68
N LEU A 22 -30.69 27.98 -25.63
CA LEU A 22 -29.29 27.57 -25.48
C LEU A 22 -28.59 28.33 -24.35
N PHE A 23 -28.84 29.65 -24.23
CA PHE A 23 -28.29 30.44 -23.14
C PHE A 23 -28.84 30.04 -21.77
N ALA A 24 -30.14 29.75 -21.68
CA ALA A 24 -30.75 29.22 -20.45
C ALA A 24 -30.18 27.85 -20.06
N ALA A 25 -29.97 26.95 -21.03
CA ALA A 25 -29.34 25.65 -20.79
C ALA A 25 -27.89 25.81 -20.31
N LEU A 26 -27.12 26.72 -20.93
CA LEU A 26 -25.74 27.00 -20.53
C LEU A 26 -25.67 27.55 -19.09
N LEU A 27 -26.58 28.46 -18.73
CA LEU A 27 -26.69 28.96 -17.34
C LEU A 27 -27.05 27.85 -16.36
N ALA A 28 -27.98 26.96 -16.70
CA ALA A 28 -28.35 25.82 -15.87
C ALA A 28 -27.15 24.88 -15.63
N ILE A 29 -26.39 24.58 -16.70
CA ILE A 29 -25.17 23.77 -16.62
C ILE A 29 -24.11 24.47 -15.78
N ALA A 30 -23.88 25.77 -16.00
CA ALA A 30 -22.91 26.54 -15.23
C ALA A 30 -23.26 26.57 -13.73
N PHE A 31 -24.54 26.70 -13.39
CA PHE A 31 -25.01 26.65 -12.01
C PHE A 31 -24.79 25.26 -11.37
N LEU A 32 -25.04 24.19 -12.12
CA LEU A 32 -24.76 22.83 -11.65
C LEU A 32 -23.26 22.64 -11.35
N PHE A 33 -22.39 23.07 -12.27
CA PHE A 33 -20.95 23.01 -12.05
C PHE A 33 -20.51 23.85 -10.87
N LEU A 34 -21.08 25.05 -10.68
CA LEU A 34 -20.79 25.90 -9.52
C LEU A 34 -21.11 25.17 -8.20
N PHE A 35 -22.24 24.47 -8.14
CA PHE A 35 -22.59 23.67 -6.96
C PHE A 35 -21.59 22.54 -6.69
N ILE A 36 -21.17 21.83 -7.75
CA ILE A 36 -20.15 20.77 -7.64
C ILE A 36 -18.81 21.36 -7.16
N PHE A 37 -18.38 22.49 -7.73
CA PHE A 37 -17.14 23.17 -7.32
C PHE A 37 -17.20 23.64 -5.87
N ALA A 38 -18.33 24.19 -5.42
CA ALA A 38 -18.51 24.58 -4.03
C ALA A 38 -18.41 23.36 -3.10
N ARG A 39 -19.02 22.24 -3.47
CA ARG A 39 -18.92 20.99 -2.69
C ARG A 39 -17.50 20.43 -2.68
N PHE A 40 -16.81 20.47 -3.81
CA PHE A 40 -15.42 20.07 -3.93
C PHE A 40 -14.51 20.93 -3.05
N PHE A 41 -14.66 22.26 -3.11
CA PHE A 41 -13.93 23.21 -2.28
C PHE A 41 -14.17 22.98 -0.79
N TYR A 42 -15.42 22.72 -0.38
CA TYR A 42 -15.75 22.38 1.00
C TYR A 42 -14.98 21.13 1.48
N ILE A 43 -14.92 20.07 0.67
CA ILE A 43 -14.19 18.84 1.03
C ILE A 43 -12.68 19.09 1.07
N GLN A 44 -12.14 19.82 0.10
CA GLN A 44 -10.70 20.04 -0.02
C GLN A 44 -10.15 21.02 1.02
N VAL A 45 -10.87 22.09 1.35
CA VAL A 45 -10.36 23.18 2.22
C VAL A 45 -10.84 23.03 3.66
N ILE A 46 -12.12 22.72 3.88
CA ILE A 46 -12.67 22.66 5.24
C ILE A 46 -12.39 21.30 5.88
N ARG A 47 -12.36 20.22 5.08
CA ARG A 47 -12.01 18.86 5.56
C ARG A 47 -10.60 18.42 5.18
N SER A 48 -9.71 19.36 4.85
CA SER A 48 -8.32 19.07 4.50
C SER A 48 -7.61 18.25 5.58
N ASP A 49 -7.77 18.65 6.84
CA ASP A 49 -7.02 18.06 7.95
C ASP A 49 -7.49 16.65 8.28
N GLU A 50 -8.80 16.41 8.23
CA GLU A 50 -9.39 15.07 8.42
C GLU A 50 -8.96 14.12 7.30
N MET A 51 -9.00 14.59 6.04
CA MET A 51 -8.53 13.83 4.88
C MET A 51 -7.03 13.52 4.97
N ARG A 52 -6.23 14.49 5.41
CA ARG A 52 -4.78 14.35 5.58
C ARG A 52 -4.44 13.39 6.71
N TYR A 53 -5.15 13.44 7.83
CA TYR A 53 -4.99 12.48 8.92
C TYR A 53 -5.33 11.06 8.47
N ARG A 54 -6.45 10.87 7.76
CA ARG A 54 -6.83 9.56 7.21
C ARG A 54 -5.82 9.03 6.20
N ALA A 55 -5.27 9.90 5.34
CA ALA A 55 -4.21 9.52 4.42
C ALA A 55 -2.93 9.11 5.17
N LEU A 56 -2.55 9.84 6.23
CA LEU A 56 -1.41 9.50 7.07
C LEU A 56 -1.60 8.19 7.81
N ASP A 57 -2.78 7.92 8.36
CA ASP A 57 -3.15 6.67 9.02
C ASP A 57 -3.11 5.48 8.06
N GLN A 58 -3.58 5.66 6.82
CA GLN A 58 -3.47 4.64 5.78
C GLN A 58 -2.03 4.35 5.37
N TRP A 59 -1.15 5.36 5.37
CA TRP A 59 0.26 5.20 4.98
C TRP A 59 1.13 4.72 6.14
N THR A 60 0.80 5.11 7.36
CA THR A 60 1.58 4.84 8.56
C THR A 60 0.96 3.64 9.27
N ARG A 61 1.57 2.47 9.11
CA ARG A 61 1.24 1.35 9.99
C ARG A 61 2.10 1.47 11.23
N GLU A 62 1.47 1.49 12.40
CA GLU A 62 2.17 1.34 13.66
C GLU A 62 2.86 -0.03 13.66
N ILE A 63 4.19 -0.04 13.64
CA ILE A 63 4.98 -1.25 13.85
C ILE A 63 5.25 -1.30 15.35
N PRO A 64 4.61 -2.21 16.11
CA PRO A 64 4.85 -2.30 17.55
C PRO A 64 6.33 -2.62 17.79
N VAL A 65 7.00 -1.78 18.56
CA VAL A 65 8.36 -2.08 19.02
C VAL A 65 8.24 -3.13 20.11
N VAL A 66 8.68 -4.36 19.82
CA VAL A 66 8.67 -5.44 20.80
C VAL A 66 9.70 -5.12 21.88
N ALA A 67 9.24 -4.94 23.12
CA ALA A 67 10.12 -4.76 24.27
C ALA A 67 10.94 -6.04 24.52
N GLU A 68 12.19 -5.87 24.94
CA GLU A 68 13.03 -7.00 25.33
C GLU A 68 12.48 -7.66 26.60
N ARG A 69 12.38 -8.99 26.61
CA ARG A 69 11.99 -9.75 27.82
C ARG A 69 13.12 -9.69 28.85
N GLY A 70 12.81 -9.81 30.14
CA GLY A 70 13.85 -9.96 31.17
C GLY A 70 14.68 -11.24 31.00
N GLU A 71 15.96 -11.15 31.36
CA GLU A 71 16.84 -12.31 31.51
C GLU A 71 16.48 -13.07 32.80
N ILE A 72 16.49 -14.40 32.75
CA ILE A 72 16.36 -15.24 33.94
C ILE A 72 17.76 -15.60 34.40
N LEU A 73 18.10 -15.21 35.62
CA LEU A 73 19.38 -15.45 36.26
C LEU A 73 19.23 -16.51 37.37
N ASP A 74 20.23 -17.36 37.56
CA ASP A 74 20.37 -18.19 38.76
C ASP A 74 20.82 -17.33 39.97
N ARG A 75 20.79 -17.91 41.18
CA ARG A 75 21.26 -17.30 42.44
C ARG A 75 22.68 -16.72 42.37
N ASN A 76 23.50 -17.24 41.45
CA ASN A 76 24.89 -16.83 41.24
C ASN A 76 25.06 -15.78 40.14
N GLY A 77 23.96 -15.31 39.53
CA GLY A 77 23.97 -14.33 38.43
C GLY A 77 24.20 -14.92 37.04
N THR A 78 24.22 -16.25 36.89
CA THR A 78 24.37 -16.92 35.60
C THR A 78 23.06 -16.89 34.81
N VAL A 79 23.11 -16.50 33.53
CA VAL A 79 21.93 -16.47 32.65
C VAL A 79 21.46 -17.88 32.31
N LEU A 80 20.25 -18.23 32.75
CA LEU A 80 19.56 -19.49 32.43
C LEU A 80 18.68 -19.37 31.19
N ALA A 81 18.07 -18.20 30.98
CA ALA A 81 17.32 -17.89 29.78
C ALA A 81 17.54 -16.43 29.41
N GLY A 82 18.18 -16.23 28.25
CA GLY A 82 18.50 -14.93 27.71
C GLY A 82 17.67 -14.61 26.47
N ASN A 83 17.87 -13.41 25.96
CA ASN A 83 17.31 -12.95 24.70
C ASN A 83 18.43 -12.69 23.71
N VAL A 84 18.21 -13.07 22.47
CA VAL A 84 19.10 -12.73 21.36
C VAL A 84 18.29 -11.94 20.35
N THR A 85 18.79 -10.75 20.02
CA THR A 85 18.21 -9.94 18.94
C THR A 85 18.27 -10.72 17.64
N SER A 86 17.12 -11.00 17.08
CA SER A 86 16.98 -11.64 15.77
C SER A 86 16.18 -10.73 14.85
N TYR A 87 16.14 -11.07 13.57
CA TYR A 87 15.39 -10.32 12.59
C TYR A 87 14.45 -11.25 11.83
N THR A 88 13.32 -10.71 11.38
CA THR A 88 12.38 -11.43 10.51
C THR A 88 12.24 -10.63 9.22
N VAL A 89 12.42 -11.32 8.09
CA VAL A 89 12.42 -10.73 6.75
C VAL A 89 11.05 -10.90 6.11
N PHE A 90 10.52 -9.79 5.64
CA PHE A 90 9.23 -9.67 5.00
C PHE A 90 9.37 -9.14 3.57
N VAL A 91 8.47 -9.58 2.71
CA VAL A 91 8.36 -9.09 1.34
C VAL A 91 6.92 -8.71 1.05
N ARG A 92 6.71 -7.56 0.40
CA ARG A 92 5.41 -7.13 -0.11
C ARG A 92 5.36 -7.39 -1.61
N PRO A 93 4.68 -8.45 -2.08
CA PRO A 93 4.67 -8.83 -3.49
C PRO A 93 4.21 -7.71 -4.44
N ASN A 94 3.34 -6.82 -3.97
CA ASN A 94 2.82 -5.68 -4.75
C ASN A 94 3.83 -4.52 -4.92
N ALA A 95 4.84 -4.43 -4.05
CA ALA A 95 5.87 -3.39 -4.10
C ALA A 95 7.16 -3.86 -4.80
N VAL A 96 7.28 -5.17 -5.06
CA VAL A 96 8.42 -5.77 -5.78
C VAL A 96 8.32 -5.44 -7.26
N LYS A 97 9.34 -4.76 -7.80
CA LYS A 97 9.44 -4.46 -9.24
C LYS A 97 9.87 -5.68 -10.05
N ASP A 98 10.96 -6.31 -9.63
CA ASP A 98 11.51 -7.51 -10.28
C ASP A 98 11.41 -8.71 -9.33
N LYS A 99 10.39 -9.54 -9.55
CA LYS A 99 10.10 -10.71 -8.73
C LYS A 99 11.12 -11.83 -8.93
N ALA A 100 11.71 -11.94 -10.13
CA ALA A 100 12.69 -12.97 -10.43
C ALA A 100 14.01 -12.65 -9.73
N HIS A 101 14.50 -11.42 -9.90
CA HIS A 101 15.72 -10.96 -9.23
C HIS A 101 15.60 -10.97 -7.70
N THR A 102 14.44 -10.56 -7.18
CA THR A 102 14.18 -10.60 -5.73
C THR A 102 14.20 -12.04 -5.20
N ALA A 103 13.63 -13.00 -5.93
CA ALA A 103 13.69 -14.41 -5.54
C ALA A 103 15.13 -14.96 -5.56
N ASP A 104 15.94 -14.58 -6.56
CA ASP A 104 17.35 -14.96 -6.63
C ASP A 104 18.12 -14.52 -5.40
N VAL A 105 18.10 -13.21 -5.11
CA VAL A 105 18.88 -12.64 -3.99
C VAL A 105 18.42 -13.22 -2.65
N LEU A 106 17.10 -13.36 -2.45
CA LEU A 106 16.58 -13.93 -1.21
C LEU A 106 16.93 -15.42 -1.06
N SER A 107 16.91 -16.19 -2.14
CA SER A 107 17.31 -17.60 -2.13
C SER A 107 18.80 -17.76 -1.82
N GLU A 108 19.65 -16.87 -2.34
CA GLU A 108 21.10 -16.89 -2.10
C GLU A 108 21.47 -16.53 -0.66
N ILE A 109 20.78 -15.54 -0.08
CA ILE A 109 21.08 -15.07 1.28
C ILE A 109 20.55 -16.05 2.33
N PHE A 110 19.35 -16.59 2.15
CA PHE A 110 18.66 -17.40 3.17
C PHE A 110 18.69 -18.91 2.90
N GLY A 111 19.13 -19.35 1.71
CA GLY A 111 19.16 -20.77 1.32
C GLY A 111 17.78 -21.36 1.04
N ASN A 112 16.77 -20.53 0.77
CA ASN A 112 15.41 -20.96 0.46
C ASN A 112 15.28 -21.42 -1.00
N ASP A 113 14.23 -22.20 -1.31
CA ASP A 113 13.94 -22.60 -2.69
C ASP A 113 13.50 -21.39 -3.54
N ARG A 114 14.28 -21.10 -4.59
CA ARG A 114 14.05 -19.98 -5.51
C ARG A 114 12.70 -20.09 -6.22
N GLU A 115 12.32 -21.28 -6.67
CA GLU A 115 11.13 -21.50 -7.49
C GLU A 115 9.86 -21.42 -6.64
N GLU A 116 9.92 -21.88 -5.40
CA GLU A 116 8.87 -21.68 -4.40
C GLU A 116 8.69 -20.20 -4.09
N LEU A 117 9.77 -19.47 -3.77
CA LEU A 117 9.72 -18.03 -3.50
C LEU A 117 9.16 -17.24 -4.69
N TYR A 118 9.62 -17.53 -5.91
CA TYR A 118 9.11 -16.86 -7.11
C TYR A 118 7.61 -17.13 -7.31
N ARG A 119 7.16 -18.36 -7.07
CA ARG A 119 5.75 -18.73 -7.14
C ARG A 119 4.92 -18.01 -6.09
N GLU A 120 5.41 -17.92 -4.86
CA GLU A 120 4.76 -17.18 -3.79
C GLU A 120 4.67 -15.69 -4.13
N LEU A 121 5.75 -15.05 -4.58
CA LEU A 121 5.76 -13.64 -4.99
C LEU A 121 4.81 -13.36 -6.16
N THR A 122 4.57 -14.34 -7.03
CA THR A 122 3.71 -14.17 -8.21
C THR A 122 2.24 -14.48 -7.92
N THR A 123 1.97 -15.51 -7.13
CA THR A 123 0.62 -16.08 -6.91
C THR A 123 -0.07 -15.46 -5.71
N SER A 124 0.70 -15.06 -4.70
CA SER A 124 0.13 -14.68 -3.42
C SER A 124 -0.60 -13.34 -3.50
N LYS A 125 -1.84 -13.33 -3.00
CA LYS A 125 -2.67 -12.12 -2.85
C LYS A 125 -2.48 -11.46 -1.47
N VAL A 126 -1.54 -11.96 -0.67
CA VAL A 126 -1.28 -11.42 0.66
C VAL A 126 -0.56 -10.08 0.54
N SER A 127 -0.82 -9.20 1.51
CA SER A 127 -0.12 -7.91 1.57
C SER A 127 1.35 -8.06 1.91
N GLU A 128 1.72 -9.11 2.66
CA GLU A 128 3.06 -9.35 3.19
C GLU A 128 3.32 -10.87 3.28
N LEU A 129 4.50 -11.30 2.84
CA LEU A 129 5.00 -12.67 2.88
C LEU A 129 6.21 -12.72 3.83
N THR A 130 6.28 -13.72 4.71
CA THR A 130 7.45 -13.95 5.56
C THR A 130 8.42 -14.89 4.85
N VAL A 131 9.64 -14.42 4.58
CA VAL A 131 10.65 -15.20 3.84
C VAL A 131 11.56 -15.97 4.78
N ALA A 132 11.98 -15.34 5.87
CA ALA A 132 12.86 -15.96 6.85
C ALA A 132 12.57 -15.39 8.24
N LYS A 133 12.58 -16.26 9.24
CA LYS A 133 12.37 -15.91 10.66
C LYS A 133 13.65 -16.15 11.43
N HIS A 134 13.87 -15.35 12.47
CA HIS A 134 15.00 -15.47 13.39
C HIS A 134 16.37 -15.44 12.69
N VAL A 135 16.53 -14.57 11.69
CA VAL A 135 17.81 -14.41 10.99
C VAL A 135 18.78 -13.58 11.81
N GLU A 136 20.07 -13.90 11.69
CA GLU A 136 21.14 -13.09 12.28
C GLU A 136 21.21 -11.70 11.65
N LYS A 137 21.75 -10.76 12.43
CA LYS A 137 21.99 -9.39 11.97
C LYS A 137 22.83 -9.34 10.69
N SER A 138 23.85 -10.20 10.59
CA SER A 138 24.76 -10.27 9.44
C SER A 138 24.03 -10.52 8.12
N LEU A 139 23.04 -11.42 8.11
CA LEU A 139 22.22 -11.73 6.93
C LEU A 139 21.21 -10.61 6.63
N ALA A 140 20.65 -9.99 7.66
CA ALA A 140 19.74 -8.84 7.49
C ALA A 140 20.48 -7.61 6.93
N ASP A 141 21.70 -7.34 7.39
CA ASP A 141 22.52 -6.22 6.90
C ASP A 141 22.91 -6.43 5.42
N ARG A 142 23.17 -7.68 4.99
CA ARG A 142 23.40 -8.02 3.57
C ARG A 142 22.22 -7.64 2.69
N LEU A 143 20.97 -7.75 3.15
CA LEU A 143 19.81 -7.31 2.35
C LEU A 143 19.81 -5.81 2.08
N GLY A 144 20.38 -5.01 2.99
CA GLY A 144 20.51 -3.57 2.81
C GLY A 144 21.40 -3.17 1.64
N GLU A 145 22.29 -4.06 1.18
CA GLU A 145 23.20 -3.79 0.06
C GLU A 145 22.54 -3.89 -1.32
N TYR A 146 21.47 -4.69 -1.46
CA TYR A 146 20.83 -4.99 -2.74
C TYR A 146 19.66 -4.05 -3.13
N ASP A 147 19.28 -3.12 -2.24
CA ASP A 147 18.18 -2.14 -2.43
C ASP A 147 16.93 -2.74 -3.10
N LEU A 148 16.44 -3.86 -2.56
CA LEU A 148 15.31 -4.60 -3.14
C LEU A 148 13.97 -3.90 -2.82
N PRO A 149 13.25 -3.36 -3.82
CA PRO A 149 11.99 -2.67 -3.57
C PRO A 149 10.95 -3.64 -3.00
N GLY A 150 10.32 -3.27 -1.87
CA GLY A 150 9.28 -4.08 -1.25
C GLY A 150 9.77 -5.17 -0.30
N VAL A 151 11.09 -5.30 -0.10
CA VAL A 151 11.71 -6.16 0.93
C VAL A 151 12.07 -5.31 2.14
N TYR A 152 11.79 -5.80 3.34
CA TYR A 152 12.24 -5.18 4.60
C TYR A 152 12.37 -6.23 5.69
N TYR A 153 13.03 -5.85 6.78
CA TYR A 153 13.14 -6.69 7.96
C TYR A 153 12.61 -5.94 9.19
N ALA A 154 12.04 -6.69 10.14
CA ALA A 154 11.69 -6.18 11.45
C ALA A 154 12.59 -6.82 12.50
N ARG A 155 12.88 -6.06 13.56
CA ARG A 155 13.56 -6.60 14.74
C ARG A 155 12.60 -7.53 15.47
N ASP A 156 13.09 -8.71 15.78
CA ASP A 156 12.43 -9.74 16.58
C ASP A 156 13.35 -10.15 17.74
N ASN A 157 12.87 -11.00 18.63
CA ASN A 157 13.63 -11.45 19.78
C ASN A 157 13.46 -12.96 19.99
N THR A 158 14.55 -13.70 19.86
CA THR A 158 14.55 -15.16 20.06
C THR A 158 15.06 -15.47 21.46
N ARG A 159 14.39 -16.41 22.13
CA ARG A 159 14.82 -16.85 23.45
C ARG A 159 15.93 -17.88 23.31
N THR A 160 17.04 -17.65 24.02
CA THR A 160 18.15 -18.60 24.09
C THR A 160 18.19 -19.24 25.48
N TYR A 161 18.44 -20.54 25.51
CA TYR A 161 18.59 -21.34 26.74
C TYR A 161 19.99 -21.97 26.71
N PRO A 162 21.01 -21.30 27.29
CA PRO A 162 22.38 -21.79 27.25
C PRO A 162 22.58 -23.18 27.88
N TYR A 163 21.68 -23.57 28.79
CA TYR A 163 21.71 -24.84 29.51
C TYR A 163 20.51 -25.74 29.16
N SER A 164 19.97 -25.63 27.94
CA SER A 164 18.78 -26.39 27.50
C SER A 164 18.87 -27.89 27.73
N ASP A 165 20.07 -28.45 27.61
CA ASP A 165 20.32 -29.89 27.69
C ASP A 165 20.36 -30.42 29.13
N MET A 166 20.25 -29.53 30.13
CA MET A 166 20.29 -29.86 31.57
C MET A 166 18.95 -29.67 32.29
N LEU A 167 17.88 -29.31 31.56
CA LEU A 167 16.50 -29.17 32.06
C LEU A 167 15.64 -30.36 31.62
#